data_AF-A0A367ZY17-F1
#
_entry.id   AF-A0A367ZY17-F1
#
_cell.length_a   1.000
_cell.length_b   1.000
_cell.length_c   1.000
_cell.angle_alpha   90.00
_cell.angle_beta   90.00
_cell.angle_gamma   90.00
#
_symmetry.space_group_name_H-M   'P 1'
#
loop_
_entity.id
_entity.type
_entity.pdbx_description
1 polymer ?
#
loop_
_entity_poly.entity_id
_entity_poly.type
_entity_poly.pdbx_seq_one_letter_code
_entity_poly.pdbx_strand_id
1 'polypeptide(L)'
;MQIDQYYNFLAGRTKNPRLPAGPVRIGGFGGTEGLAIYLRQEDIRLVIDATHPFASRITTNAITACDRISIPFLQLERPSWQQQTSDNWIEAATLEEAAETIPKGARVFLAIGRQYLAAFSHRYDISFLARMIELPKTMPPF
;
A
#
# COMPACT_ATOMS: atom_id res chain seq x y z
N MET A 1 7.77 -28.93 1.68
CA MET A 1 6.37 -28.55 1.37
C MET A 1 6.30 -28.37 -0.13
N GLN A 2 5.53 -29.20 -0.83
CA GLN A 2 5.29 -29.06 -2.26
C GLN A 2 4.08 -28.12 -2.44
N ILE A 3 4.19 -27.12 -3.32
CA ILE A 3 3.10 -26.18 -3.59
C ILE A 3 2.42 -26.64 -4.87
N ASP A 4 1.24 -27.25 -4.72
CA ASP A 4 0.49 -27.77 -5.86
C ASP A 4 -0.47 -26.72 -6.45
N GLN A 5 -0.87 -25.71 -5.66
CA GLN A 5 -1.76 -24.62 -6.07
C GLN A 5 -1.45 -23.31 -5.31
N TYR A 6 -1.70 -22.17 -5.95
CA TYR A 6 -1.58 -20.85 -5.35
C TYR A 6 -2.64 -19.89 -5.89
N TYR A 7 -3.00 -18.90 -5.08
CA TYR A 7 -3.98 -17.86 -5.42
C TYR A 7 -3.36 -16.49 -5.18
N ASN A 8 -3.55 -15.58 -6.13
CA ASN A 8 -3.12 -14.20 -5.98
C ASN A 8 -4.27 -13.32 -5.51
N PHE A 9 -3.95 -12.34 -4.68
CA PHE A 9 -4.90 -11.36 -4.22
C PHE A 9 -4.45 -9.94 -4.58
N LEU A 10 -5.35 -9.16 -5.17
CA LEU A 10 -5.13 -7.75 -5.43
C LEU A 10 -6.21 -6.90 -4.76
N ALA A 11 -5.81 -5.81 -4.11
CA ALA A 11 -6.75 -4.91 -3.43
C ALA A 11 -7.68 -4.12 -4.39
N GLY A 12 -7.49 -4.20 -5.71
CA GLY A 12 -8.31 -3.47 -6.69
C GLY A 12 -8.04 -1.97 -6.74
N ARG A 13 -6.77 -1.55 -6.53
CA ARG A 13 -6.38 -0.13 -6.48
C ARG A 13 -6.29 0.55 -7.85
N THR A 14 -6.25 -0.24 -8.92
CA THR A 14 -6.27 0.20 -10.32
C THR A 14 -7.29 -0.66 -11.07
N LYS A 15 -7.95 -0.08 -12.07
CA LYS A 15 -8.92 -0.74 -12.96
C LYS A 15 -8.25 -1.79 -13.84
N ASN A 16 -7.01 -1.54 -14.26
CA ASN A 16 -6.24 -2.40 -15.16
C ASN A 16 -4.93 -2.83 -14.49
N PRO A 17 -4.96 -3.70 -13.46
CA PRO A 17 -3.75 -4.20 -12.83
C PRO A 17 -2.99 -5.12 -13.80
N ARG A 18 -1.66 -5.09 -13.72
CA ARG A 18 -0.86 -6.19 -14.29
C ARG A 18 -1.13 -7.44 -13.46
N LEU A 19 -1.72 -8.45 -14.09
CA LEU A 19 -2.05 -9.69 -13.41
C LEU A 19 -0.79 -10.56 -13.23
N PRO A 20 -0.56 -11.12 -12.04
CA PRO A 20 0.42 -12.18 -11.85
C PRO A 20 -0.03 -13.45 -12.57
N ALA A 21 0.88 -14.42 -12.74
CA ALA A 21 0.52 -15.74 -13.22
C ALA A 21 -0.43 -16.44 -12.23
N GLY A 22 -1.31 -17.30 -12.74
CA GLY A 22 -2.24 -18.09 -11.93
C GLY A 22 -3.56 -17.38 -11.58
N PRO A 23 -4.43 -18.02 -10.78
CA PRO A 23 -5.70 -17.45 -10.36
C PRO A 23 -5.53 -16.14 -9.59
N VAL A 24 -6.40 -15.16 -9.86
CA VAL A 24 -6.38 -13.85 -9.20
C VAL A 24 -7.76 -13.49 -8.67
N ARG A 25 -7.83 -13.14 -7.40
CA ARG A 25 -9.00 -12.51 -6.77
C ARG A 25 -8.73 -11.01 -6.60
N ILE A 26 -9.71 -10.18 -6.95
CA ILE A 26 -9.61 -8.72 -6.83
C ILE A 26 -10.72 -8.19 -5.92
N GLY A 27 -10.37 -7.25 -5.02
CA GLY A 27 -11.32 -6.54 -4.14
C GLY A 27 -11.21 -6.98 -2.68
N GLY A 28 -11.91 -6.34 -1.75
CA GLY A 28 -11.76 -6.61 -0.31
C GLY A 28 -12.25 -7.99 0.14
N PHE A 29 -11.89 -8.36 1.38
CA PHE A 29 -12.38 -9.55 2.07
C PHE A 29 -13.46 -9.27 3.13
N GLY A 30 -13.79 -8.00 3.40
CA GLY A 30 -14.71 -7.65 4.49
C GLY A 30 -14.07 -7.63 5.88
N GLY A 31 -12.77 -7.30 5.95
CA GLY A 31 -12.00 -7.26 7.20
C GLY A 31 -11.42 -8.62 7.59
N THR A 32 -10.96 -8.74 8.83
CA THR A 32 -10.34 -9.96 9.37
C THR A 32 -11.25 -11.17 9.30
N GLU A 33 -12.54 -11.01 9.66
CA GLU A 33 -13.47 -12.15 9.71
C GLU A 33 -13.75 -12.71 8.33
N GLY A 34 -14.07 -11.84 7.37
CA GLY A 34 -14.31 -12.30 6.00
C GLY A 34 -13.05 -12.87 5.33
N LEU A 35 -11.85 -12.40 5.71
CA LEU A 35 -10.60 -13.03 5.29
C LEU A 35 -10.44 -14.43 5.90
N ALA A 36 -10.69 -14.62 7.19
CA ALA A 36 -10.62 -15.93 7.84
C ALA A 36 -11.60 -16.94 7.23
N ILE A 37 -12.83 -16.50 6.93
CA ILE A 37 -13.84 -17.31 6.24
C ILE A 37 -13.32 -17.73 4.86
N TYR A 38 -12.82 -16.79 4.07
CA TYR A 38 -12.28 -17.05 2.75
C TYR A 38 -11.13 -18.08 2.79
N LEU A 39 -10.16 -17.87 3.69
CA LEU A 39 -9.01 -18.76 3.82
C LEU A 39 -9.42 -20.19 4.17
N ARG A 40 -10.45 -20.38 5.02
CA ARG A 40 -11.00 -21.71 5.34
C ARG A 40 -11.74 -22.35 4.17
N GLN A 41 -12.57 -21.58 3.48
CA GLN A 41 -13.39 -22.07 2.36
C GLN A 41 -12.53 -22.55 1.18
N GLU A 42 -11.45 -21.84 0.92
CA GLU A 42 -10.51 -22.14 -0.16
C GLU A 42 -9.37 -23.09 0.27
N ASP A 43 -9.44 -23.67 1.49
CA ASP A 43 -8.41 -24.53 2.11
C ASP A 43 -6.99 -23.96 2.00
N ILE A 44 -6.84 -22.65 2.22
CA ILE A 44 -5.54 -21.97 2.17
C ILE A 44 -4.73 -22.35 3.41
N ARG A 45 -3.53 -22.88 3.19
CA ARG A 45 -2.65 -23.41 4.24
C ARG A 45 -1.47 -22.52 4.59
N LEU A 46 -1.25 -21.44 3.84
CA LEU A 46 -0.17 -20.47 4.03
C LEU A 46 -0.58 -19.14 3.39
N VAL A 47 -0.33 -18.05 4.09
CA VAL A 47 -0.46 -16.69 3.52
C VAL A 47 0.90 -16.04 3.40
N ILE A 48 1.21 -15.54 2.20
CA ILE A 48 2.38 -14.72 1.93
C ILE A 48 1.91 -13.29 1.65
N ASP A 49 2.18 -12.37 2.57
CA ASP A 49 1.90 -10.95 2.42
C ASP A 49 3.05 -10.25 1.69
N ALA A 50 2.83 -9.96 0.41
CA ALA A 50 3.71 -9.15 -0.43
C ALA A 50 3.08 -7.77 -0.75
N THR A 51 2.25 -7.25 0.15
CA THR A 51 1.65 -5.92 0.01
C THR A 51 2.67 -4.82 0.32
N HIS A 52 2.35 -3.58 -0.08
CA HIS A 52 3.20 -2.42 0.18
C HIS A 52 3.36 -2.19 1.68
N PRO A 53 4.53 -1.78 2.21
CA PRO A 53 4.73 -1.56 3.66
C PRO A 53 3.72 -0.60 4.31
N PHE A 54 3.26 0.41 3.56
CA PHE A 54 2.21 1.35 4.01
C PHE A 54 0.78 0.77 3.96
N ALA A 55 0.60 -0.49 3.56
CA ALA A 55 -0.69 -1.19 3.53
C ALA A 55 -1.00 -1.89 4.87
N SER A 56 -0.54 -1.33 5.99
CA SER A 56 -0.61 -1.91 7.35
C SER A 56 -1.96 -2.54 7.70
N ARG A 57 -3.08 -1.92 7.32
CA ARG A 57 -4.42 -2.45 7.61
C ARG A 57 -4.66 -3.86 7.05
N ILE A 58 -4.26 -4.16 5.81
CA ILE A 58 -4.47 -5.51 5.27
C ILE A 58 -3.50 -6.51 5.90
N THR A 59 -2.27 -6.10 6.18
CA THR A 59 -1.28 -6.90 6.92
C THR A 59 -1.80 -7.28 8.30
N THR A 60 -2.31 -6.32 9.09
CA THR A 60 -2.92 -6.61 10.41
C THR A 60 -4.11 -7.55 10.28
N ASN A 61 -5.00 -7.31 9.32
CA ASN A 61 -6.14 -8.20 9.09
C ASN A 61 -5.69 -9.63 8.73
N ALA A 62 -4.64 -9.79 7.93
CA ALA A 62 -4.11 -11.07 7.51
C ALA A 62 -3.44 -11.83 8.66
N ILE A 63 -2.61 -11.16 9.47
CA ILE A 63 -2.02 -11.73 10.69
C ILE A 63 -3.14 -12.26 11.58
N THR A 64 -4.12 -11.41 11.93
CA THR A 64 -5.21 -11.83 12.83
C THR A 64 -6.08 -12.94 12.23
N ALA A 65 -6.32 -12.94 10.92
CA ALA A 65 -7.09 -13.98 10.26
C ALA A 65 -6.34 -15.33 10.26
N CYS A 66 -5.04 -15.32 9.96
CA CYS A 66 -4.19 -16.51 10.01
C CYS A 66 -4.10 -17.08 11.42
N ASP A 67 -3.91 -16.24 12.44
CA ASP A 67 -3.88 -16.65 13.84
C ASP A 67 -5.19 -17.35 14.26
N ARG A 68 -6.34 -16.77 13.89
CA ARG A 68 -7.68 -17.32 14.20
C ARG A 68 -7.94 -18.70 13.62
N ILE A 69 -7.31 -19.05 12.52
CA ILE A 69 -7.50 -20.33 11.84
C ILE A 69 -6.26 -21.23 11.93
N SER A 70 -5.25 -20.77 12.67
CA SER A 70 -4.00 -21.49 12.95
C SER A 70 -3.25 -21.91 11.69
N ILE A 71 -3.12 -21.01 10.72
CA ILE A 71 -2.25 -21.21 9.55
C ILE A 71 -1.04 -20.27 9.61
N PRO A 72 0.11 -20.66 9.02
CA PRO A 72 1.27 -19.79 8.93
C PRO A 72 1.02 -18.51 8.12
N PHE A 73 1.65 -17.43 8.58
CA PHE A 73 1.73 -16.15 7.89
C PHE A 73 3.20 -15.76 7.69
N LEU A 74 3.53 -15.30 6.48
CA LEU A 74 4.85 -14.78 6.13
C LEU A 74 4.70 -13.43 5.44
N GLN A 75 5.37 -12.39 5.97
CA GLN A 75 5.46 -11.10 5.29
C GLN A 75 6.78 -11.02 4.53
N LEU A 76 6.70 -10.66 3.24
CA LEU A 76 7.86 -10.40 2.40
C LEU A 76 8.06 -8.90 2.24
N GLU A 77 8.93 -8.35 3.06
CA GLU A 77 9.29 -6.93 3.04
C GLU A 77 10.77 -6.74 2.71
N ARG A 78 11.05 -5.75 1.85
CA ARG A 78 12.42 -5.35 1.53
C ARG A 78 12.90 -4.38 2.61
N PRO A 79 14.21 -4.37 2.96
CA PRO A 79 14.75 -3.38 3.88
C PRO A 79 14.44 -1.94 3.43
N SER A 80 14.20 -1.06 4.39
CA SER A 80 14.06 0.38 4.15
C SER A 80 15.30 0.92 3.43
N TRP A 81 15.08 1.87 2.53
CA TRP A 81 16.19 2.57 1.88
C TRP A 81 17.11 3.19 2.94
N GLN A 82 18.41 3.19 2.65
CA GLN A 82 19.44 3.81 3.48
C GLN A 82 19.96 5.02 2.74
N GLN A 83 20.08 6.15 3.44
CA GLN A 83 20.62 7.38 2.87
C GLN A 83 22.08 7.17 2.44
N GLN A 84 22.42 7.56 1.21
CA GLN A 84 23.78 7.52 0.70
C GLN A 84 24.47 8.89 0.84
N THR A 85 25.79 8.93 0.67
CA THR A 85 26.61 10.13 0.87
C THR A 85 26.14 11.36 0.07
N SER A 86 25.56 11.16 -1.11
CA SER A 86 25.06 12.25 -1.97
C SER A 86 23.60 12.62 -1.75
N ASP A 87 22.89 11.86 -0.91
CA ASP A 87 21.48 12.08 -0.66
C ASP A 87 21.29 13.17 0.40
N ASN A 88 20.30 14.05 0.18
CA ASN A 88 19.89 15.05 1.16
C ASN A 88 18.47 14.74 1.63
N TRP A 89 18.34 13.79 2.54
CA TRP A 89 17.04 13.40 3.10
C TRP A 89 16.67 14.28 4.28
N ILE A 90 15.38 14.61 4.34
CA ILE A 90 14.74 15.12 5.56
C ILE A 90 13.71 14.06 5.93
N GLU A 91 13.92 13.41 7.08
CA GLU A 91 12.96 12.44 7.60
C GLU A 91 11.75 13.17 8.18
N ALA A 92 10.57 12.59 7.97
CA ALA A 92 9.33 13.05 8.56
C ALA A 92 8.51 11.82 8.97
N ALA A 93 7.95 11.85 10.18
CA ALA A 93 7.16 10.75 10.71
C ALA A 93 5.73 10.71 10.13
N THR A 94 5.25 11.85 9.62
CA THR A 94 3.90 12.01 9.06
C THR A 94 3.90 12.78 7.75
N LEU A 95 2.80 12.68 7.00
CA LEU A 95 2.62 13.44 5.76
C LEU A 95 2.48 14.94 6.04
N GLU A 96 1.84 15.29 7.16
CA GLU A 96 1.66 16.65 7.64
C GLU A 96 3.01 17.27 7.99
N GLU A 97 3.86 16.54 8.72
CA GLU A 97 5.23 16.97 9.00
C GLU A 97 6.04 17.12 7.71
N ALA A 98 5.95 16.16 6.78
CA ALA A 98 6.60 16.27 5.48
C ALA A 98 6.10 17.48 4.68
N ALA A 99 4.84 17.87 4.82
CA ALA A 99 4.31 19.08 4.20
C ALA A 99 4.91 20.34 4.82
N GLU A 100 5.16 20.38 6.13
CA GLU A 100 5.74 21.54 6.81
C GLU A 100 7.24 21.73 6.55
N THR A 101 7.99 20.67 6.26
CA THR A 101 9.44 20.78 5.97
C THR A 101 9.75 21.46 4.63
N ILE A 102 8.77 21.54 3.73
CA ILE A 102 8.98 22.09 2.38
C ILE A 102 9.12 23.63 2.44
N PRO A 103 10.20 24.21 1.87
CA PRO A 103 10.37 25.66 1.86
C PRO A 103 9.36 26.35 0.94
N LYS A 104 9.04 27.61 1.25
CA LYS A 104 8.15 28.44 0.43
C LYS A 104 8.71 28.60 -0.98
N GLY A 105 7.84 28.61 -2.00
CA GLY A 105 8.20 28.73 -3.41
C GLY A 105 8.79 27.47 -4.05
N ALA A 106 8.85 26.34 -3.33
CA ALA A 106 9.36 25.09 -3.86
C ALA A 106 8.49 24.51 -4.99
N ARG A 107 9.14 23.76 -5.88
CA ARG A 107 8.49 22.90 -6.87
C ARG A 107 8.67 21.45 -6.44
N VAL A 108 7.59 20.81 -6.04
CA VAL A 108 7.61 19.55 -5.30
C VAL A 108 7.06 18.42 -6.15
N PHE A 109 7.81 17.33 -6.27
CA PHE A 109 7.31 16.09 -6.86
C PHE A 109 6.70 15.18 -5.78
N LEU A 110 5.37 15.14 -5.70
CA LEU A 110 4.62 14.30 -4.77
C LEU A 110 4.51 12.86 -5.32
N ALA A 111 5.52 12.06 -5.03
CA ALA A 111 5.60 10.64 -5.40
C ALA A 111 4.82 9.69 -4.46
N ILE A 112 3.88 10.24 -3.67
CA ILE A 112 3.13 9.53 -2.63
C ILE A 112 1.81 8.91 -3.14
N GLY A 113 1.34 9.31 -4.32
CA GLY A 113 0.08 8.85 -4.89
C GLY A 113 -1.16 9.57 -4.35
N ARG A 114 -2.30 9.37 -5.01
CA ARG A 114 -3.48 10.25 -4.88
C ARG A 114 -4.11 10.33 -3.48
N GLN A 115 -3.95 9.29 -2.65
CA GLN A 115 -4.68 9.18 -1.37
C GLN A 115 -4.13 10.08 -0.28
N TYR A 116 -2.90 10.58 -0.46
CA TYR A 116 -2.14 11.27 0.57
C TYR A 116 -1.94 12.74 0.23
N LEU A 117 -2.47 13.20 -0.90
CA LEU A 117 -2.30 14.57 -1.37
C LEU A 117 -2.98 15.62 -0.49
N ALA A 118 -4.04 15.25 0.23
CA ALA A 118 -4.80 16.17 1.07
C ALA A 118 -3.93 16.81 2.17
N ALA A 119 -2.91 16.09 2.67
CA ALA A 119 -1.97 16.59 3.67
C ALA A 119 -1.14 17.81 3.21
N PHE A 120 -1.12 18.09 1.90
CA PHE A 120 -0.38 19.21 1.31
C PHE A 120 -1.32 20.34 0.84
N SER A 121 -2.64 20.18 1.00
CA SER A 121 -3.64 21.08 0.40
C SER A 121 -3.64 22.50 0.98
N HIS A 122 -3.10 22.69 2.19
CA HIS A 122 -2.97 24.01 2.82
C HIS A 122 -1.74 24.80 2.36
N ARG A 123 -0.84 24.17 1.60
CA ARG A 123 0.41 24.79 1.10
C ARG A 123 0.19 25.50 -0.23
N TYR A 124 -0.46 26.67 -0.19
CA TYR A 124 -0.70 27.53 -1.37
C TYR A 124 0.54 28.26 -1.89
N ASP A 125 1.65 28.15 -1.17
CA ASP A 125 2.91 28.85 -1.42
C ASP A 125 3.94 28.01 -2.19
N ILE A 126 3.55 26.82 -2.64
CA ILE A 126 4.40 25.89 -3.40
C ILE A 126 3.66 25.34 -4.63
N SER A 127 4.40 24.75 -5.56
CA SER A 127 3.83 24.11 -6.76
C SER A 127 4.04 22.61 -6.73
N PHE A 128 3.00 21.85 -7.09
CA PHE A 128 3.05 20.38 -7.07
C PHE A 128 3.09 19.76 -8.47
N LEU A 129 3.91 18.71 -8.60
CA LEU A 129 3.77 17.69 -9.63
C LEU A 129 3.38 16.39 -8.92
N ALA A 130 2.24 15.80 -9.28
CA ALA A 130 1.82 14.51 -8.73
C ALA A 130 1.84 13.44 -9.82
N ARG A 131 2.22 12.21 -9.44
CA ARG A 131 2.11 11.03 -10.32
C ARG A 131 0.96 10.15 -9.85
N MET A 132 0.09 9.78 -10.78
CA MET A 132 -1.06 8.90 -10.52
C MET A 132 -1.10 7.76 -11.53
N ILE A 133 -1.61 6.60 -11.09
CA ILE A 133 -1.82 5.44 -11.98
C ILE A 133 -2.98 5.72 -12.94
N GLU A 134 -4.02 6.40 -12.46
CA GLU A 134 -5.20 6.77 -13.23
C GLU A 134 -5.47 8.25 -13.12
N LEU A 135 -6.09 8.83 -14.15
CA LEU A 135 -6.56 10.20 -14.13
C LEU A 135 -7.57 10.38 -12.98
N PRO A 136 -7.44 11.42 -12.15
CA PRO A 136 -8.42 11.68 -11.11
C PRO A 136 -9.76 12.08 -11.73
N LYS A 137 -10.87 11.56 -11.19
CA LYS A 137 -12.22 11.94 -11.64
C LYS A 137 -12.54 13.41 -11.35
N THR A 138 -11.99 13.91 -10.26
CA THR A 138 -12.10 15.30 -9.81
C THR A 138 -10.70 15.77 -9.46
N MET A 139 -10.32 16.96 -9.93
CA MET A 139 -9.05 17.53 -9.51
C MET A 139 -9.04 17.73 -7.99
N PRO A 140 -7.90 17.47 -7.31
CA PRO A 140 -7.73 17.90 -5.94
C PRO A 140 -7.98 19.42 -5.81
N PRO A 141 -8.41 19.91 -4.64
CA PRO A 141 -8.91 21.29 -4.48
C PRO A 141 -7.82 22.38 -4.51
N PHE A 142 -6.62 22.08 -5.00
CA PHE A 142 -5.43 22.94 -4.97
C PHE A 142 -4.73 22.92 -6.34
#